data_AF-A0A9P5N9N8-F1
#
_entry.id   AF-A0A9P5N9N8-F1
#
_cell.length_a   1.000
_cell.length_b   1.000
_cell.length_c   1.000
_cell.angle_alpha   90.00
_cell.angle_beta   90.00
_cell.angle_gamma   90.00
#
_symmetry.space_group_name_H-M   'P 1'
#
loop_
_entity.id
_entity.type
_entity.pdbx_description
1 polymer ?
#
loop_
_entity_poly.entity_id
_entity_poly.type
_entity_poly.pdbx_seq_one_letter_code
_entity_poly.pdbx_strand_id
1 'polypeptide(L)'
;MDERDSQAGQQEVILTIQGIIAKKDLPPFEEKISPSSAHIQFLQQSITLIGLDMPMFQRAVDNILKIHAMLGCSIGHNNLEQCSMIGSFDNQASIEMSNQYFTPQKHAGQSQELEIPSYIDPKGYLKNAMGKHHVHIEDNIVHYYELTTDRFGESRFVPTKPIKFQVGDIAEVQVSVILVPLREKKFKSTIVLRSMSLMDGSFTQVRDFHDEVTLN
;
A
#
# COMPACT_ATOMS: atom_id res chain seq x y z
N MET A 1 25.97 35.12 6.55
CA MET A 1 24.98 35.47 7.58
C MET A 1 23.74 35.92 6.83
N ASP A 2 22.67 35.13 6.67
CA ASP A 2 22.28 33.90 7.35
C ASP A 2 21.60 32.94 6.36
N GLU A 3 22.11 31.71 6.33
CA GLU A 3 21.33 30.53 6.02
C GLU A 3 20.60 30.14 7.31
N ARG A 4 19.28 30.27 7.35
CA ARG A 4 18.40 29.45 8.18
C ARG A 4 16.92 29.69 7.84
N ASP A 5 16.20 28.57 7.81
CA ASP A 5 14.75 28.41 7.82
C ASP A 5 13.95 28.70 6.55
N SER A 6 13.80 27.64 5.76
CA SER A 6 12.47 27.04 5.60
C SER A 6 12.64 25.56 5.24
N GLN A 7 12.72 24.68 6.25
CA GLN A 7 12.29 23.29 6.04
C GLN A 7 10.80 23.35 5.72
N ALA A 8 10.46 23.46 4.43
CA ALA A 8 9.13 23.14 3.97
C ALA A 8 8.94 21.65 4.26
N GLY A 9 8.26 21.33 5.36
CA GLY A 9 7.82 19.98 5.65
C GLY A 9 7.15 19.45 4.39
N GLN A 10 7.65 18.31 3.89
CA GLN A 10 7.16 17.70 2.66
C GLN A 10 5.67 17.41 2.86
N GLN A 11 4.80 18.23 2.27
CA GLN A 11 3.36 18.07 2.41
C GLN A 11 2.92 16.88 1.55
N GLU A 12 2.56 15.80 2.23
CA GLU A 12 2.03 14.61 1.60
C GLU A 12 0.49 14.69 1.56
N VAL A 13 -0.10 14.47 0.39
CA VAL A 13 -1.56 14.39 0.25
C VAL A 13 -1.96 12.94 0.48
N ILE A 14 -2.71 12.70 1.55
CA ILE A 14 -3.32 11.41 1.86
C ILE A 14 -4.75 11.38 1.31
N LEU A 15 -5.03 10.40 0.46
CA LEU A 15 -6.36 10.12 -0.09
C LEU A 15 -6.94 8.90 0.62
N THR A 16 -8.24 8.93 0.88
CA THR A 16 -8.98 7.76 1.40
C THR A 16 -9.85 7.18 0.29
N ILE A 17 -9.76 5.87 0.07
CA ILE A 17 -10.46 5.15 -1.00
C ILE A 17 -11.12 3.92 -0.38
N GLN A 18 -12.37 3.66 -0.73
CA GLN A 18 -13.06 2.44 -0.33
C GLN A 18 -13.35 1.59 -1.56
N GLY A 19 -13.13 0.28 -1.46
CA GLY A 19 -13.39 -0.66 -2.55
C GLY A 19 -13.25 -2.11 -2.11
N ILE A 20 -13.38 -3.02 -3.05
CA ILE A 20 -13.26 -4.46 -2.83
C ILE A 20 -11.86 -4.91 -3.23
N ILE A 21 -11.22 -5.72 -2.37
CA ILE A 21 -9.90 -6.28 -2.65
C ILE A 21 -10.03 -7.34 -3.76
N ALA A 22 -9.50 -7.05 -4.95
CA ALA A 22 -9.46 -7.97 -6.09
C ALA A 22 -8.19 -8.83 -6.11
N LYS A 23 -7.07 -8.26 -5.67
CA LYS A 23 -5.77 -8.94 -5.51
C LYS A 23 -5.07 -8.42 -4.27
N LYS A 24 -4.25 -9.27 -3.65
CA LYS A 24 -3.40 -8.90 -2.52
C LYS A 24 -2.06 -9.63 -2.60
N ASP A 25 -1.01 -8.93 -2.18
CA ASP A 25 0.29 -9.46 -1.81
C ASP A 25 0.63 -8.83 -0.46
N LEU A 26 0.21 -9.49 0.61
CA LEU A 26 0.26 -8.98 1.97
C LEU A 26 0.99 -9.96 2.89
N PRO A 27 1.64 -9.46 3.96
CA PRO A 27 2.27 -10.31 4.96
C PRO A 27 1.27 -11.23 5.69
N PRO A 28 1.72 -12.29 6.36
CA PRO A 28 3.12 -12.61 6.69
C PRO A 28 3.92 -13.24 5.54
N PHE A 29 5.23 -13.01 5.53
CA PHE A 29 6.14 -13.74 4.64
C PHE A 29 6.40 -15.14 5.18
N GLU A 30 5.90 -16.13 4.46
CA GLU A 30 6.10 -17.53 4.83
C GLU A 30 7.22 -18.23 4.07
N GLU A 31 7.62 -17.65 2.93
CA GLU A 31 8.61 -18.18 2.01
C GLU A 31 9.99 -17.55 2.19
N LYS A 32 11.04 -18.37 1.98
CA LYS A 32 12.42 -17.90 2.08
C LYS A 32 12.76 -16.99 0.92
N ILE A 33 13.21 -15.78 1.24
CA ILE A 33 13.70 -14.82 0.26
C ILE A 33 15.21 -15.01 0.10
N SER A 34 15.67 -15.19 -1.14
CA SER A 34 17.11 -15.29 -1.41
C SER A 34 17.79 -13.93 -1.14
N PRO A 35 18.79 -13.86 -0.24
CA PRO A 35 19.50 -12.62 0.09
C PRO A 35 20.31 -12.02 -1.07
N SER A 36 20.59 -12.81 -2.11
CA SER A 36 21.40 -12.40 -3.26
C SER A 36 20.57 -11.88 -4.44
N SER A 37 19.25 -11.81 -4.30
CA SER A 37 18.40 -11.43 -5.43
C SER A 37 18.42 -9.91 -5.61
N ALA A 38 18.66 -9.45 -6.83
CA ALA A 38 18.46 -8.05 -7.22
C ALA A 38 17.00 -7.57 -7.02
N HIS A 39 16.10 -8.47 -6.58
CA HIS A 39 14.69 -8.24 -6.38
C HIS A 39 14.32 -7.77 -4.97
N ILE A 40 15.26 -7.73 -4.01
CA ILE A 40 14.98 -7.25 -2.63
C ILE A 40 14.44 -5.82 -2.62
N GLN A 41 14.99 -4.95 -3.47
CA GLN A 41 14.54 -3.56 -3.63
C GLN A 41 13.12 -3.44 -4.23
N PHE A 42 12.56 -4.53 -4.76
CA PHE A 42 11.21 -4.58 -5.33
C PHE A 42 10.23 -5.33 -4.42
N LEU A 43 10.68 -5.80 -3.25
CA LEU A 43 9.79 -6.40 -2.26
C LEU A 43 8.85 -5.32 -1.73
N GLN A 44 7.57 -5.56 -1.92
CA GLN A 44 6.50 -4.63 -1.57
C GLN A 44 5.28 -5.41 -1.11
N GLN A 45 4.48 -4.76 -0.28
CA GLN A 45 3.11 -5.15 0.00
C GLN A 45 2.24 -4.42 -1.01
N SER A 46 1.26 -5.09 -1.58
CA SER A 46 0.34 -4.46 -2.53
C SER A 46 -1.06 -5.00 -2.41
N ILE A 47 -2.01 -4.17 -2.81
CA ILE A 47 -3.38 -4.59 -3.07
C ILE A 47 -3.87 -3.96 -4.37
N THR A 48 -4.89 -4.58 -4.95
CA THR A 48 -5.67 -4.00 -6.03
C THR A 48 -7.10 -3.87 -5.58
N LEU A 49 -7.64 -2.65 -5.61
CA LEU A 49 -9.06 -2.40 -5.34
C LEU A 49 -9.86 -2.30 -6.63
N ILE A 50 -11.11 -2.75 -6.58
CA ILE A 50 -12.15 -2.51 -7.60
C ILE A 50 -13.39 -1.90 -6.96
N GLY A 51 -14.19 -1.22 -7.78
CA GLY A 51 -15.39 -0.50 -7.33
C GLY A 51 -16.72 -1.18 -7.60
N LEU A 52 -16.81 -2.18 -8.49
CA LEU A 52 -18.09 -2.76 -8.96
C LEU A 52 -19.14 -1.68 -9.30
N ASP A 53 -18.78 -0.72 -10.17
CA ASP A 53 -19.63 0.41 -10.59
C ASP A 53 -20.05 1.40 -9.48
N MET A 54 -19.44 1.35 -8.30
CA MET A 54 -19.69 2.33 -7.25
C MET A 54 -19.25 3.75 -7.68
N PRO A 55 -20.16 4.76 -7.65
CA PRO A 55 -19.83 6.13 -8.08
C PRO A 55 -18.69 6.78 -7.28
N MET A 56 -18.56 6.44 -5.99
CA MET A 56 -17.48 6.96 -5.15
C MET A 56 -16.12 6.42 -5.59
N PHE A 57 -16.05 5.15 -5.99
CA PHE A 57 -14.83 4.54 -6.50
C PHE A 57 -14.44 5.16 -7.85
N GLN A 58 -15.40 5.33 -8.76
CA GLN A 58 -15.15 6.00 -10.04
C GLN A 58 -14.63 7.42 -9.84
N ARG A 59 -15.18 8.17 -8.86
CA ARG A 59 -14.66 9.50 -8.50
C ARG A 59 -13.22 9.44 -8.00
N ALA A 60 -12.83 8.41 -7.24
CA ALA A 60 -11.45 8.21 -6.80
C ALA A 60 -10.52 7.97 -7.99
N VAL A 61 -10.92 7.11 -8.94
CA VAL A 61 -10.20 6.87 -10.21
C VAL A 61 -10.00 8.19 -10.96
N ASP A 62 -11.07 8.95 -11.16
CA ASP A 62 -11.02 10.23 -11.89
C ASP A 62 -10.11 11.24 -11.17
N ASN A 63 -10.13 11.28 -9.84
CA ASN A 63 -9.29 12.17 -9.06
C ASN A 63 -7.81 11.78 -9.13
N ILE A 64 -7.48 10.48 -9.11
CA ILE A 64 -6.10 10.00 -9.30
C ILE A 64 -5.60 10.39 -10.70
N LEU A 65 -6.43 10.22 -11.73
CA LEU A 65 -6.08 10.63 -13.09
C LEU A 65 -5.86 12.14 -13.22
N LYS A 66 -6.68 12.96 -12.53
CA LYS A 66 -6.47 14.41 -12.46
C LYS A 66 -5.16 14.76 -11.75
N ILE A 67 -4.83 14.11 -10.64
CA ILE A 67 -3.55 14.30 -9.94
C ILE A 67 -2.40 13.95 -10.87
N HIS A 68 -2.45 12.79 -11.55
CA HIS A 68 -1.44 12.40 -12.53
C HIS A 68 -1.24 13.46 -13.63
N ALA A 69 -2.33 14.00 -14.18
CA ALA A 69 -2.27 15.07 -15.18
C ALA A 69 -1.64 16.36 -14.62
N MET A 70 -1.99 16.76 -13.39
CA MET A 70 -1.40 17.92 -12.72
C MET A 70 0.12 17.73 -12.53
N LEU A 71 0.55 16.54 -12.11
CA LEU A 71 1.96 16.20 -11.98
C LEU A 71 2.69 16.30 -13.33
N GLY A 72 2.05 15.85 -14.42
CA GLY A 72 2.57 15.96 -15.78
C GLY A 72 2.75 17.40 -16.25
N CYS A 73 1.80 18.28 -15.92
CA CYS A 73 1.92 19.71 -16.19
C CYS A 73 3.12 20.35 -15.47
N SER A 74 3.41 19.94 -14.24
CA SER A 74 4.52 20.50 -13.45
C SER A 74 5.91 20.07 -13.94
N ILE A 75 6.06 18.85 -14.46
CA ILE A 75 7.37 18.30 -14.86
C ILE A 75 7.62 18.33 -16.39
N GLY A 76 6.60 18.71 -17.16
CA GLY A 76 6.58 18.67 -18.62
C GLY A 76 6.03 17.35 -19.17
N HIS A 77 5.05 17.43 -20.07
CA HIS A 77 4.25 16.30 -20.55
C HIS A 77 5.07 15.13 -21.13
N ASN A 78 6.25 15.39 -21.71
CA ASN A 78 7.10 14.34 -22.26
C ASN A 78 7.97 13.62 -21.22
N ASN A 79 8.01 14.11 -19.98
CA ASN A 79 8.85 13.56 -18.92
C ASN A 79 8.09 12.63 -17.98
N LEU A 80 6.75 12.65 -17.98
CA LEU A 80 5.92 11.74 -17.21
C LEU A 80 5.62 10.47 -18.02
N GLU A 81 5.91 9.30 -17.45
CA GLU A 81 5.47 8.02 -17.99
C GLU A 81 3.94 7.88 -17.94
N GLN A 82 3.39 7.02 -18.78
CA GLN A 82 1.95 6.72 -18.79
C GLN A 82 1.48 6.27 -17.39
N CYS A 83 0.29 6.76 -16.99
CA CYS A 83 -0.34 6.34 -15.74
C CYS A 83 -0.49 4.82 -15.69
N SER A 84 0.16 4.20 -14.71
CA SER A 84 0.09 2.76 -14.41
C SER A 84 -0.62 2.47 -13.09
N MET A 85 -1.12 3.51 -12.42
CA MET A 85 -1.83 3.40 -11.14
C MET A 85 -3.28 2.88 -11.33
N ILE A 86 -3.84 3.11 -12.52
CA ILE A 86 -5.17 2.66 -12.90
C ILE A 86 -5.01 1.50 -13.89
N GLY A 87 -5.53 0.34 -13.53
CA GLY A 87 -5.54 -0.86 -14.36
C GLY A 87 -6.94 -1.27 -14.75
N SER A 88 -7.04 -2.47 -15.33
CA SER A 88 -8.30 -3.18 -15.48
C SER A 88 -8.23 -4.53 -14.78
N PHE A 89 -9.31 -4.88 -14.10
CA PHE A 89 -9.53 -6.21 -13.53
C PHE A 89 -10.93 -6.65 -13.92
N ASP A 90 -11.03 -7.78 -14.62
CA ASP A 90 -12.31 -8.31 -15.13
C ASP A 90 -13.18 -7.25 -15.85
N ASN A 91 -12.57 -6.51 -16.77
CA ASN A 91 -13.17 -5.39 -17.51
C ASN A 91 -13.66 -4.19 -16.68
N GLN A 92 -13.32 -4.13 -15.39
CA GLN A 92 -13.60 -2.96 -14.53
C GLN A 92 -12.33 -2.18 -14.22
N ALA A 93 -12.48 -0.89 -13.93
CA ALA A 93 -11.37 -0.06 -13.48
C ALA A 93 -10.85 -0.56 -12.13
N SER A 94 -9.52 -0.67 -12.02
CA SER A 94 -8.85 -1.09 -10.79
C SER A 94 -7.78 -0.09 -10.37
N ILE A 95 -7.52 0.00 -9.07
CA ILE A 95 -6.48 0.86 -8.51
C ILE A 95 -5.45 -0.05 -7.84
N GLU A 96 -4.23 -0.06 -8.38
CA GLU A 96 -3.10 -0.77 -7.76
C GLU A 96 -2.34 0.18 -6.85
N MET A 97 -2.06 -0.27 -5.64
CA MET A 97 -1.33 0.47 -4.62
C MET A 97 -0.36 -0.45 -3.91
N SER A 98 0.83 0.06 -3.60
CA SER A 98 1.87 -0.73 -2.95
C SER A 98 2.74 0.09 -2.03
N ASN A 99 3.44 -0.57 -1.11
CA ASN A 99 4.50 0.05 -0.32
C ASN A 99 5.68 -0.90 -0.21
N GLN A 100 6.89 -0.39 -0.40
CA GLN A 100 8.11 -1.16 -0.32
C GLN A 100 8.43 -1.48 1.13
N TYR A 101 8.90 -2.70 1.42
CA TYR A 101 9.38 -3.03 2.77
C TYR A 101 10.70 -2.35 3.11
N PHE A 102 11.44 -1.93 2.09
CA PHE A 102 12.82 -1.47 2.23
C PHE A 102 13.08 -0.23 1.39
N THR A 103 13.79 0.73 1.99
CA THR A 103 14.35 1.87 1.28
C THR A 103 15.88 1.69 1.18
N PRO A 104 16.50 1.92 0.00
CA PRO A 104 17.96 1.94 -0.11
C PRO A 104 18.57 2.95 0.85
N GLN A 105 19.63 2.58 1.58
CA GLN A 105 20.22 3.42 2.62
C GLN A 105 20.63 4.82 2.13
N LYS A 106 21.08 4.91 0.87
CA LYS A 106 21.40 6.19 0.20
C LYS A 106 20.21 7.16 0.05
N HIS A 107 18.98 6.64 0.07
CA HIS A 107 17.73 7.42 -0.02
C HIS A 107 17.04 7.58 1.33
N ALA A 108 17.48 6.85 2.36
CA ALA A 108 16.89 6.92 3.69
C ALA A 108 17.25 8.22 4.46
N GLY A 109 18.23 8.99 3.97
CA GLY A 109 18.59 10.27 4.58
C GLY A 109 18.99 10.13 6.05
N GLN A 110 18.29 10.84 6.93
CA GLN A 110 18.47 10.79 8.40
C GLN A 110 17.40 9.93 9.10
N SER A 111 16.58 9.20 8.34
CA SER A 111 15.52 8.37 8.91
C SER A 111 16.10 7.26 9.79
N GLN A 112 15.44 7.02 10.92
CA GLN A 112 15.83 5.95 11.83
C GLN A 112 15.40 4.59 11.27
N GLU A 113 16.31 3.63 11.29
CA GLU A 113 15.99 2.23 11.00
C GLU A 113 15.07 1.65 12.08
N LEU A 114 13.97 1.05 11.66
CA LEU A 114 12.95 0.43 12.49
C LEU A 114 13.02 -1.08 12.37
N GLU A 115 12.66 -1.77 13.45
CA GLU A 115 12.57 -3.23 13.42
C GLU A 115 11.31 -3.69 12.69
N ILE A 116 11.46 -4.69 11.82
CA ILE A 116 10.33 -5.33 11.13
C ILE A 116 9.52 -6.13 12.17
N PRO A 117 8.22 -5.85 12.33
CA PRO A 117 7.40 -6.56 13.31
C PRO A 117 7.26 -8.06 13.00
N SER A 118 7.17 -8.89 14.05
CA SER A 118 7.04 -10.34 13.91
C SER A 118 5.75 -10.81 13.23
N TYR A 119 4.70 -9.99 13.23
CA TYR A 119 3.47 -10.31 12.49
C TYR A 119 3.60 -10.07 10.97
N ILE A 120 4.64 -9.35 10.54
CA ILE A 120 5.01 -9.15 9.13
C ILE A 120 6.01 -10.23 8.70
N ASP A 121 7.04 -10.47 9.52
CA ASP A 121 8.13 -11.39 9.24
C ASP A 121 8.34 -12.42 10.38
N PRO A 122 7.41 -13.37 10.57
CA PRO A 122 7.45 -14.30 11.71
C PRO A 122 8.66 -15.23 11.69
N LYS A 123 9.24 -15.48 10.51
CA LYS A 123 10.39 -16.37 10.31
C LYS A 123 11.72 -15.63 10.15
N GLY A 124 11.72 -14.29 10.16
CA GLY A 124 12.92 -13.48 9.98
C GLY A 124 13.47 -13.47 8.54
N TYR A 125 12.69 -13.90 7.55
CA TYR A 125 13.12 -14.01 6.16
C TYR A 125 13.29 -12.65 5.49
N LEU A 126 12.39 -11.70 5.74
CA LEU A 126 12.57 -10.31 5.27
C LEU A 126 13.80 -9.69 5.93
N LYS A 127 13.94 -9.82 7.25
CA LYS A 127 15.08 -9.28 8.00
C LYS A 127 16.42 -9.84 7.49
N ASN A 128 16.47 -11.14 7.23
CA ASN A 128 17.67 -11.78 6.67
C ASN A 128 17.97 -11.36 5.23
N ALA A 129 16.93 -11.06 4.44
CA ALA A 129 17.08 -10.62 3.05
C ALA A 129 17.46 -9.14 2.90
N MET A 130 17.12 -8.27 3.85
CA MET A 130 17.41 -6.82 3.81
C MET A 130 18.87 -6.50 3.46
N GLY A 131 19.81 -7.30 3.97
CA GLY A 131 21.24 -7.11 3.74
C GLY A 131 21.77 -5.84 4.41
N LYS A 132 22.87 -5.27 3.87
CA LYS A 132 23.56 -4.10 4.47
C LYS A 132 23.21 -2.76 3.84
N HIS A 133 22.52 -2.76 2.70
CA HIS A 133 22.33 -1.55 1.86
C HIS A 133 20.87 -1.07 1.83
N HIS A 134 20.01 -1.71 2.59
CA HIS A 134 18.60 -1.39 2.72
C HIS A 134 18.25 -1.24 4.18
N VAL A 135 17.27 -0.38 4.44
CA VAL A 135 16.75 -0.12 5.78
C VAL A 135 15.23 -0.15 5.73
N HIS A 136 14.61 -0.59 6.81
CA HIS A 136 13.17 -0.43 7.03
C HIS A 136 12.98 0.85 7.84
N ILE A 137 12.20 1.80 7.32
CA ILE A 137 11.95 3.10 7.97
C ILE A 137 10.43 3.37 8.05
N GLU A 138 10.04 4.45 8.72
CA GLU A 138 8.63 4.83 8.90
C GLU A 138 7.85 4.83 7.58
N ASP A 139 8.46 5.31 6.49
CA ASP A 139 7.83 5.34 5.17
C ASP A 139 7.45 3.98 4.60
N ASN A 140 8.11 2.91 5.05
CA ASN A 140 7.86 1.53 4.61
C ASN A 140 6.71 0.86 5.38
N ILE A 141 6.15 1.54 6.39
CA ILE A 141 5.09 0.99 7.24
C ILE A 141 3.73 1.14 6.56
N VAL A 142 2.95 0.06 6.59
CA VAL A 142 1.51 0.06 6.32
C VAL A 142 0.78 -0.24 7.62
N HIS A 143 -0.12 0.65 8.02
CA HIS A 143 -0.94 0.43 9.20
C HIS A 143 -2.18 -0.40 8.87
N TYR A 144 -2.54 -1.33 9.75
CA TYR A 144 -3.68 -2.22 9.56
C TYR A 144 -4.69 -2.03 10.68
N TYR A 145 -5.95 -1.82 10.30
CA TYR A 145 -7.07 -1.64 11.20
C TYR A 145 -8.25 -2.53 10.83
N GLU A 146 -9.15 -2.72 11.77
CA GLU A 146 -10.42 -3.41 11.59
C GLU A 146 -11.52 -2.55 12.21
N LEU A 147 -12.61 -2.36 11.46
CA LEU A 147 -13.79 -1.70 11.98
C LEU A 147 -14.51 -2.66 12.93
N THR A 148 -14.61 -2.28 14.19
CA THR A 148 -15.34 -3.04 15.21
C THR A 148 -16.48 -2.18 15.74
N THR A 149 -17.65 -2.78 15.88
CA THR A 149 -18.81 -2.14 16.53
C THR A 149 -18.94 -2.69 17.93
N ASP A 150 -19.02 -1.80 18.92
CA ASP A 150 -19.20 -2.20 20.30
C ASP A 150 -20.66 -2.57 20.61
N ARG A 151 -20.92 -2.94 21.87
CA ARG A 151 -22.27 -3.35 22.33
C ARG A 151 -23.29 -2.20 22.32
N PHE A 152 -22.83 -0.97 22.22
CA PHE A 152 -23.64 0.24 22.19
C PHE A 152 -23.89 0.75 20.75
N GLY A 153 -23.31 0.08 19.75
CA GLY A 153 -23.43 0.47 18.34
C GLY A 153 -22.36 1.46 17.89
N GLU A 154 -21.38 1.78 18.74
CA GLU A 154 -20.30 2.71 18.39
C GLU A 154 -19.21 1.96 17.59
N SER A 155 -18.88 2.52 16.43
CA SER A 155 -17.88 1.95 15.52
C SER A 155 -16.51 2.56 15.76
N ARG A 156 -15.49 1.71 15.91
CA ARG A 156 -14.09 2.10 16.12
C ARG A 156 -13.13 1.27 15.28
N PHE A 157 -12.08 1.91 14.79
CA PHE A 157 -10.95 1.22 14.17
C PHE A 157 -9.98 0.72 15.24
N VAL A 158 -9.69 -0.57 15.24
CA VAL A 158 -8.72 -1.19 16.14
C VAL A 158 -7.55 -1.76 15.34
N PRO A 159 -6.30 -1.67 15.84
CA PRO A 159 -5.16 -2.28 15.16
C PRO A 159 -5.37 -3.77 14.91
N THR A 160 -5.02 -4.24 13.72
CA THR A 160 -5.16 -5.64 13.32
C THR A 160 -3.93 -6.13 12.55
N LYS A 161 -3.98 -7.37 12.06
CA LYS A 161 -2.88 -7.99 11.28
C LYS A 161 -3.23 -8.07 9.79
N PRO A 162 -2.25 -7.96 8.89
CA PRO A 162 -2.45 -8.05 7.43
C PRO A 162 -3.11 -9.35 6.99
N ILE A 163 -2.86 -10.46 7.70
CA ILE A 163 -3.43 -11.78 7.40
C ILE A 163 -4.97 -11.81 7.42
N LYS A 164 -5.61 -10.85 8.10
CA LYS A 164 -7.08 -10.77 8.14
C LYS A 164 -7.71 -10.32 6.83
N PHE A 165 -6.97 -9.62 5.97
CA PHE A 165 -7.50 -9.08 4.72
C PHE A 165 -7.47 -10.14 3.63
N GLN A 166 -8.60 -10.33 2.95
CA GLN A 166 -8.77 -11.34 1.92
C GLN A 166 -9.37 -10.76 0.64
N VAL A 167 -9.18 -11.48 -0.47
CA VAL A 167 -9.81 -11.13 -1.74
C VAL A 167 -11.32 -11.26 -1.60
N GLY A 168 -12.05 -10.21 -1.96
CA GLY A 168 -13.50 -10.11 -1.78
C GLY A 168 -13.92 -9.21 -0.61
N ASP A 169 -13.02 -8.90 0.32
CA ASP A 169 -13.33 -8.02 1.44
C ASP A 169 -13.51 -6.56 1.00
N ILE A 170 -14.38 -5.84 1.69
CA ILE A 170 -14.52 -4.39 1.57
C ILE A 170 -13.48 -3.75 2.49
N ALA A 171 -12.58 -2.98 1.90
CA ALA A 171 -11.54 -2.26 2.60
C ALA A 171 -11.62 -0.76 2.32
N GLU A 172 -11.34 0.03 3.36
CA GLU A 172 -10.98 1.43 3.24
C GLU A 172 -9.46 1.53 3.32
N VAL A 173 -8.84 2.29 2.43
CA VAL A 173 -7.39 2.43 2.37
C VAL A 173 -6.99 3.90 2.30
N GLN A 174 -5.90 4.21 2.99
CA GLN A 174 -5.25 5.51 2.87
C GLN A 174 -4.02 5.36 2.01
N VAL A 175 -3.90 6.26 1.04
CA VAL A 175 -2.84 6.22 0.05
C VAL A 175 -2.27 7.60 -0.23
N SER A 176 -1.04 7.61 -0.72
CA SER A 176 -0.37 8.82 -1.16
C SER A 176 0.02 8.70 -2.62
N VAL A 177 -0.07 9.81 -3.36
CA VAL A 177 0.43 9.84 -4.74
C VAL A 177 1.79 10.52 -4.76
N ILE A 178 2.81 9.80 -5.22
CA ILE A 178 4.19 10.32 -5.28
C ILE A 178 4.73 10.28 -6.71
N LEU A 179 5.73 11.14 -6.96
CA LEU A 179 6.56 11.12 -8.17
C LEU A 179 7.90 10.46 -7.89
N VAL A 180 8.21 9.42 -8.65
CA VAL A 180 9.49 8.72 -8.59
C VAL A 180 10.32 9.06 -9.81
N PRO A 181 11.55 9.58 -9.64
CA PRO A 181 12.46 9.82 -10.76
C PRO A 181 12.94 8.50 -11.35
N LEU A 182 12.95 8.43 -12.68
CA LEU A 182 13.50 7.34 -13.49
C LEU A 182 14.80 7.80 -14.17
N ARG A 183 15.39 6.90 -14.97
CA ARG A 183 16.52 7.24 -15.84
C ARG A 183 16.09 8.26 -16.90
N GLU A 184 17.07 8.95 -17.50
CA GLU A 184 16.82 9.85 -18.63
C GLU A 184 15.86 11.02 -18.36
N LYS A 185 15.79 11.50 -17.11
CA LYS A 185 14.87 12.58 -16.67
C LYS A 185 13.38 12.24 -16.86
N LYS A 186 13.06 10.96 -16.97
CA LYS A 186 11.69 10.48 -16.89
C LYS A 186 11.24 10.38 -15.45
N PHE A 187 9.95 10.43 -15.23
CA PHE A 187 9.33 10.27 -13.92
C PHE A 187 8.13 9.36 -14.04
N LYS A 188 7.83 8.64 -12.96
CA LYS A 188 6.64 7.81 -12.83
C LYS A 188 5.86 8.26 -11.61
N SER A 189 4.56 8.48 -11.76
CA SER A 189 3.67 8.61 -10.60
C SER A 189 3.29 7.22 -10.08
N THR A 190 3.29 7.03 -8.77
CA THR A 190 2.83 5.79 -8.13
C THR A 190 1.97 6.08 -6.91
N ILE A 191 1.14 5.12 -6.53
CA ILE A 191 0.32 5.17 -5.31
C ILE A 191 1.00 4.36 -4.22
N VAL A 192 1.38 5.04 -3.13
CA VAL A 192 1.93 4.42 -1.93
C VAL A 192 0.81 4.05 -1.00
N LEU A 193 0.75 2.78 -0.60
CA LEU A 193 -0.18 2.30 0.43
C LEU A 193 0.32 2.75 1.81
N ARG A 194 -0.51 3.46 2.58
CA ARG A 194 -0.16 3.96 3.93
C ARG A 194 -0.94 3.25 5.03
N SER A 195 -2.22 2.99 4.82
CA SER A 195 -3.01 2.18 5.75
C SER A 195 -4.15 1.43 5.07
N MET A 196 -4.61 0.39 5.74
CA MET A 196 -5.76 -0.42 5.37
C MET A 196 -6.67 -0.64 6.58
N SER A 197 -7.97 -0.51 6.37
CA SER A 197 -9.02 -0.75 7.34
C SER A 197 -10.01 -1.75 6.79
N LEU A 198 -10.18 -2.89 7.46
CA LEU A 198 -11.19 -3.88 7.11
C LEU A 198 -12.57 -3.35 7.51
N MET A 199 -13.43 -3.08 6.52
CA MET A 199 -14.76 -2.51 6.74
C MET A 199 -15.82 -3.61 6.85
N ASP A 200 -15.73 -4.60 5.95
CA ASP A 200 -16.62 -5.76 5.93
C ASP A 200 -15.88 -6.95 5.31
N GLY A 201 -15.75 -8.03 6.10
CA GLY A 201 -15.20 -9.32 5.66
C GLY A 201 -16.23 -10.45 5.68
N SER A 202 -17.52 -10.13 5.82
CA SER A 202 -18.59 -11.12 5.98
C SER A 202 -18.65 -12.14 4.84
N PHE A 203 -18.34 -11.72 3.61
CA PHE A 203 -18.31 -12.60 2.44
C PHE A 203 -17.18 -13.63 2.47
N THR A 204 -16.08 -13.33 3.15
CA THR A 204 -14.96 -14.27 3.30
C THR A 204 -15.11 -15.13 4.57
N GLN A 205 -15.63 -14.57 5.66
CA GLN A 205 -15.85 -15.29 6.93
C GLN A 205 -16.90 -16.40 6.81
N VAL A 206 -17.83 -16.34 5.84
CA VAL A 206 -18.80 -17.42 5.58
C VAL A 206 -18.15 -18.66 4.94
N ARG A 207 -17.01 -18.53 4.25
CA ARG A 207 -16.31 -19.68 3.64
C ARG A 207 -15.65 -20.57 4.69
N ASP A 208 -15.07 -19.99 5.74
CA ASP A 208 -14.40 -20.75 6.80
C ASP A 208 -15.39 -21.62 7.61
N PHE A 209 -16.66 -21.23 7.71
CA PHE A 209 -17.69 -22.01 8.42
C PHE A 209 -18.23 -23.21 7.64
N HIS A 210 -18.08 -23.27 6.31
CA HIS A 210 -18.61 -24.38 5.53
C HIS A 210 -17.63 -25.57 5.45
N ASP A 211 -16.34 -25.33 5.67
CA ASP A 211 -15.30 -26.36 5.65
C ASP A 211 -15.10 -27.06 7.02
N GLU A 212 -15.50 -26.45 8.15
CA GLU A 212 -15.48 -27.12 9.47
C GLU A 212 -16.69 -28.05 9.71
N VAL A 213 -17.80 -27.89 8.98
CA VAL A 213 -19.04 -28.65 9.22
C VAL A 213 -19.06 -30.00 8.47
N THR A 214 -18.06 -30.29 7.63
CA THR A 214 -17.97 -31.57 6.90
C THR A 214 -17.02 -32.59 7.54
N LEU A 215 -16.48 -32.29 8.73
CA LEU A 215 -15.69 -33.21 9.54
C LEU A 215 -16.36 -33.43 10.91
N ASN A 216 -17.49 -34.13 10.92
CA ASN A 216 -17.99 -34.89 12.06
C ASN A 216 -18.91 -36.02 11.58
#